data_AF-A0A1Q9S2Y1-F1
#
_entry.id   AF-A0A1Q9S2Y1-F1
#
_cell.length_a   1.000
_cell.length_b   1.000
_cell.length_c   1.000
_cell.angle_alpha   90.00
_cell.angle_beta   90.00
_cell.angle_gamma   90.00
#
_symmetry.space_group_name_H-M   'P 1'
#
loop_
_entity.id
_entity.type
_entity.pdbx_description
1 polymer ?
#
loop_
_entity_poly.entity_id
_entity_poly.type
_entity_poly.pdbx_seq_one_letter_code
_entity_poly.pdbx_strand_id
1 'polypeptide(L)'
;MPYAKADGVEIFYDEAGDAGAPAVVLIAGGGAQLIAWHDDLVALLVAEGLRVVRIDNRDTGFSQRFGGPRTSTAATTSRTWVPTSCACSTPSVCRRATSWATRWAR
;
A
#
# COMPACT_ATOMS: atom_id res chain seq x y z
N MET A 1 15.49 8.20 -4.10
CA MET A 1 14.97 7.22 -3.12
C MET A 1 14.91 7.80 -1.69
N PRO A 2 13.96 8.71 -1.44
CA PRO A 2 13.70 9.33 -0.14
C PRO A 2 12.74 8.54 0.79
N TYR A 3 12.66 8.96 2.06
CA TYR A 3 11.66 8.51 3.03
C TYR A 3 10.76 9.68 3.45
N ALA A 4 9.46 9.43 3.56
CA ALA A 4 8.49 10.36 4.12
C ALA A 4 8.16 9.95 5.56
N LYS A 5 8.07 10.93 6.47
CA LYS A 5 7.64 10.72 7.85
C LYS A 5 6.20 11.16 8.02
N ALA A 6 5.33 10.24 8.44
CA ALA A 6 3.92 10.52 8.74
C ALA A 6 3.53 9.81 10.04
N ASP A 7 3.05 10.54 11.04
CA ASP A 7 2.55 10.00 12.32
C ASP A 7 3.51 9.01 13.02
N GLY A 8 4.82 9.28 12.96
CA GLY A 8 5.84 8.41 13.54
C GLY A 8 6.14 7.15 12.73
N VAL A 9 5.65 7.08 11.48
CA VAL A 9 5.91 6.00 10.53
C VAL A 9 6.81 6.51 9.39
N GLU A 10 7.85 5.76 9.08
CA GLU A 10 8.70 5.99 7.91
C GLU A 10 8.18 5.21 6.70
N ILE A 11 7.76 5.93 5.65
CA ILE A 11 7.27 5.37 4.40
C ILE A 11 8.32 5.60 3.32
N PHE A 12 8.76 4.51 2.70
CA PHE A 12 9.64 4.56 1.55
C PHE A 12 8.84 4.89 0.29
N TYR A 13 9.39 5.77 -0.54
CA TYR A 13 8.78 6.13 -1.80
C TYR A 13 9.82 6.37 -2.89
N ASP A 14 9.35 6.22 -4.13
CA ASP A 14 10.08 6.57 -5.33
C ASP A 14 9.27 7.58 -6.15
N GLU A 15 9.96 8.43 -6.89
CA GLU A 15 9.36 9.56 -7.60
C GLU A 15 9.92 9.65 -9.02
N ALA A 16 9.04 9.90 -9.99
CA ALA A 16 9.37 10.08 -11.39
C ALA A 16 8.61 11.27 -12.01
N GLY A 17 9.23 11.95 -12.96
CA GLY A 17 8.69 13.14 -13.63
C GLY A 17 9.19 14.46 -13.06
N ASP A 18 8.60 15.56 -13.51
CA ASP A 18 8.95 16.92 -13.07
C ASP A 18 8.42 17.18 -11.65
N ALA A 19 9.27 17.69 -10.75
CA ALA A 19 8.91 18.03 -9.38
C ALA A 19 7.82 19.14 -9.30
N GLY A 20 7.72 20.00 -10.32
CA GLY A 20 6.72 21.06 -10.42
C GLY A 20 5.36 20.61 -10.98
N ALA A 21 5.28 19.40 -11.54
CA ALA A 21 4.06 18.89 -12.17
C ALA A 21 3.00 18.43 -11.14
N PRO A 22 1.72 18.36 -11.54
CA PRO A 22 0.66 17.80 -10.71
C PRO A 22 1.00 16.38 -10.22
N ALA A 23 0.85 16.15 -8.92
CA ALA A 23 1.25 14.88 -8.30
C ALA A 23 0.16 13.82 -8.39
N VAL A 24 0.56 12.60 -8.72
CA VAL A 24 -0.24 11.38 -8.63
C VAL A 24 0.47 10.38 -7.72
N VAL A 25 -0.22 9.91 -6.69
CA VAL A 25 0.30 8.92 -5.75
C VAL A 25 -0.27 7.55 -6.06
N LEU A 26 0.59 6.59 -6.35
CA LEU A 26 0.21 5.20 -6.63
C LEU A 26 0.34 4.36 -5.36
N ILE A 27 -0.80 3.87 -4.87
CA ILE A 27 -0.90 3.03 -3.67
C ILE A 27 -1.33 1.63 -4.10
N ALA A 28 -0.42 0.65 -3.98
CA ALA A 28 -0.73 -0.72 -4.35
C ALA A 28 -1.72 -1.35 -3.36
N GLY A 29 -2.65 -2.17 -3.86
CA GLY A 29 -3.60 -2.90 -3.02
C GLY A 29 -2.96 -4.06 -2.24
N GLY A 30 -3.67 -4.59 -1.23
CA GLY A 30 -3.30 -5.83 -0.55
C GLY A 30 -2.00 -5.80 0.26
N GLY A 31 -1.47 -4.64 0.59
CA GLY A 31 -0.15 -4.54 1.24
C GLY A 31 1.00 -4.89 0.29
N ALA A 32 0.83 -4.69 -1.02
CA ALA A 32 1.91 -4.87 -1.98
C ALA A 32 2.92 -3.72 -1.94
N GLN A 33 4.11 -4.00 -2.48
CA GLN A 33 5.24 -3.08 -2.56
C GLN A 33 5.10 -2.14 -3.78
N LEU A 34 5.81 -1.01 -3.80
CA LEU A 34 5.79 -0.04 -4.89
C LEU A 34 6.17 -0.62 -6.26
N ILE A 35 6.96 -1.70 -6.26
CA ILE A 35 7.38 -2.43 -7.48
C ILE A 35 6.24 -3.18 -8.16
N ALA A 36 5.07 -3.28 -7.52
CA ALA A 36 3.87 -3.84 -8.15
C ALA A 36 3.38 -2.97 -9.33
N TRP A 37 3.78 -1.70 -9.37
CA TRP A 37 3.54 -0.82 -10.50
C TRP A 37 4.64 -0.96 -11.54
N HIS A 38 4.29 -1.52 -12.70
CA HIS A 38 5.21 -1.69 -13.82
C HIS A 38 5.76 -0.33 -14.30
N ASP A 39 7.05 -0.27 -14.61
CA ASP A 39 7.70 0.98 -15.01
C ASP A 39 7.08 1.59 -16.28
N ASP A 40 6.55 0.76 -17.20
CA ASP A 40 5.84 1.24 -18.39
C ASP A 40 4.60 2.10 -18.03
N LEU A 41 3.84 1.72 -16.99
CA LEU A 41 2.70 2.52 -16.55
C LEU A 41 3.17 3.86 -15.99
N VAL A 42 4.26 3.84 -15.21
CA VAL A 42 4.86 5.07 -14.66
C VAL A 42 5.33 5.97 -15.78
N ALA A 43 6.00 5.42 -16.79
CA ALA A 43 6.48 6.15 -17.95
C ALA A 43 5.33 6.81 -18.73
N LEU A 44 4.20 6.09 -18.93
CA LEU A 44 3.01 6.65 -19.57
C LEU A 44 2.43 7.84 -18.77
N LEU A 45 2.30 7.71 -17.45
CA LEU A 45 1.80 8.79 -16.61
C LEU A 45 2.73 10.01 -16.59
N VAL A 46 4.05 9.78 -16.55
CA VAL A 46 5.04 10.86 -16.63
C VAL A 46 4.98 11.55 -18.00
N ALA A 47 4.76 10.80 -19.08
CA ALA A 47 4.61 11.37 -20.42
C ALA A 47 3.38 12.29 -20.55
N GLU A 48 2.32 12.03 -19.77
CA GLU A 48 1.16 12.94 -19.64
C GLU A 48 1.44 14.18 -18.78
N GLY A 49 2.70 14.41 -18.39
CA GLY A 49 3.11 15.57 -17.61
C GLY A 49 2.73 15.47 -16.14
N LEU A 50 2.60 14.25 -15.61
CA LEU A 50 2.31 14.01 -14.19
C LEU A 50 3.58 13.66 -13.42
N ARG A 51 3.63 14.10 -12.16
CA ARG A 51 4.64 13.70 -11.20
C ARG A 51 4.15 12.44 -10.48
N VAL A 52 4.77 11.31 -10.75
CA VAL A 52 4.33 10.01 -10.22
C VAL A 52 5.12 9.67 -8.97
N VAL A 53 4.41 9.44 -7.86
CA VAL A 53 5.00 9.01 -6.60
C VAL A 53 4.49 7.61 -6.27
N ARG A 54 5.39 6.63 -6.21
CA ARG A 54 5.07 5.24 -5.82
C ARG A 54 5.49 5.02 -4.38
N ILE A 55 4.62 4.40 -3.58
CA ILE A 55 4.92 4.16 -2.15
C ILE A 55 4.95 2.67 -1.82
N ASP A 56 5.79 2.32 -0.86
CA ASP A 56 5.71 1.06 -0.16
C ASP A 56 4.67 1.16 0.96
N ASN A 57 3.68 0.26 0.98
CA ASN A 57 2.73 0.16 2.08
C ASN A 57 3.45 -0.09 3.43
N ARG A 58 2.79 0.28 4.54
CA ARG A 58 3.18 -0.12 5.90
C ARG A 58 3.51 -1.62 5.91
N ASP A 59 4.58 -2.03 6.60
CA ASP A 59 5.02 -3.43 6.72
C ASP A 59 5.58 -4.07 5.44
N THR A 60 5.76 -3.28 4.38
CA THR A 60 6.12 -3.79 3.05
C THR A 60 7.38 -3.14 2.51
N GLY A 61 8.16 -3.88 1.72
CA GLY A 61 9.35 -3.35 1.05
C GLY A 61 10.35 -2.73 2.03
N PHE A 62 10.73 -1.49 1.74
CA PHE A 62 11.63 -0.67 2.55
C PHE A 62 10.92 0.27 3.52
N SER A 63 9.58 0.34 3.49
CA SER A 63 8.81 1.04 4.52
C SER A 63 8.97 0.39 5.90
N GLN A 64 8.69 1.17 6.94
CA GLN A 64 8.73 0.72 8.32
C GLN A 64 7.84 -0.52 8.53
N ARG A 65 8.38 -1.47 9.30
CA ARG A 65 7.69 -2.69 9.72
C ARG A 65 7.43 -2.67 11.22
N PHE A 66 6.29 -3.22 11.62
CA PHE A 66 5.80 -3.34 12.99
C PHE A 66 5.84 -4.83 13.38
N GLY A 67 6.28 -5.14 14.60
CA GLY A 67 6.16 -6.51 15.15
C GLY A 67 7.44 -7.32 15.36
N GLY A 68 8.64 -6.74 15.37
CA GLY A 68 9.86 -7.43 15.83
C GLY A 68 11.17 -6.85 15.29
N PRO A 69 12.34 -7.26 15.79
CA PRO A 69 13.63 -6.80 15.26
C PRO A 69 13.73 -7.13 13.77
N ARG A 70 14.41 -6.28 12.98
CA ARG A 70 14.66 -6.47 11.54
C ARG A 70 15.35 -7.82 11.28
N THR A 71 14.60 -8.91 11.20
CA THR A 71 15.14 -10.27 11.15
C THR A 71 14.97 -10.82 9.74
N SER A 72 16.08 -10.91 9.03
CA SER A 72 16.23 -11.79 7.87
C SER A 72 16.31 -13.23 8.37
N THR A 73 15.17 -13.86 8.69
CA THR A 73 15.15 -15.29 9.04
C THR A 73 13.86 -15.95 8.52
N ALA A 74 14.03 -17.12 7.91
CA ALA A 74 13.02 -17.91 7.22
C ALA A 74 11.67 -17.98 7.95
N ALA A 75 10.60 -17.64 7.23
CA ALA A 75 9.23 -17.75 7.70
C ALA A 75 8.85 -19.22 7.88
N THR A 76 8.82 -19.71 9.12
CA THR A 76 8.01 -20.87 9.49
C THR A 76 6.56 -20.41 9.55
N THR A 77 5.82 -20.70 8.49
CA THR A 77 4.39 -20.42 8.38
C THR A 77 3.62 -21.34 9.32
N SER A 78 3.27 -20.89 10.53
CA SER A 78 2.19 -21.53 11.29
C SER A 78 0.86 -21.14 10.65
N ARG A 79 0.34 -22.08 9.86
CA ARG A 79 -0.92 -21.96 9.14
C ARG A 79 -2.08 -22.17 10.09
N THR A 80 -2.46 -21.13 10.83
CA THR A 80 -3.77 -21.07 11.48
C THR A 80 -4.40 -19.73 11.15
N TRP A 81 -5.16 -19.74 10.06
CA TRP A 81 -6.10 -18.68 9.74
C TRP A 81 -7.19 -18.71 10.81
N VAL A 82 -7.07 -17.87 11.84
CA VAL A 82 -8.16 -17.64 12.80
C VAL A 82 -9.12 -16.66 12.12
N PRO A 83 -10.37 -17.05 11.81
CA PRO A 83 -11.34 -16.09 11.33
C PRO A 83 -11.64 -15.15 12.49
N THR A 84 -11.05 -13.95 12.50
CA THR A 84 -11.54 -12.89 13.37
C THR A 84 -12.93 -12.52 12.85
N SER A 85 -13.96 -13.10 13.46
CA SER A 85 -15.30 -12.56 13.37
C SER A 85 -15.21 -11.10 13.78
N CYS A 86 -15.56 -10.19 12.87
CA CYS A 86 -15.75 -8.78 13.16
C CYS A 86 -16.72 -8.62 14.33
N ALA A 87 -16.21 -8.47 15.54
CA ALA A 87 -17.00 -8.06 16.69
C ALA A 87 -17.19 -6.54 16.61
N CYS A 88 -18.15 -6.11 15.79
CA CYS A 88 -18.63 -4.74 15.77
C CYS A 88 -19.77 -4.63 16.80
N SER A 89 -19.48 -4.14 18.01
CA SER A 89 -20.44 -4.01 19.11
C SER A 89 -21.28 -2.72 19.06
N THR A 90 -21.57 -2.18 17.86
CA THR A 90 -22.50 -1.05 17.71
C THR A 90 -23.40 -1.22 16.48
N PRO A 91 -24.74 -1.23 16.62
CA PRO A 91 -25.67 -1.60 15.55
C PRO A 91 -25.67 -0.72 14.28
N SER A 92 -24.97 0.42 14.26
CA SER A 92 -24.99 1.36 13.12
C SER A 92 -23.95 1.08 12.03
N VAL A 93 -22.90 0.30 12.32
CA VAL A 93 -21.77 0.06 11.38
C VAL A 93 -21.86 -1.31 10.66
N CYS A 94 -22.89 -2.12 10.92
CA CYS A 94 -22.98 -3.47 10.31
C CYS A 94 -23.80 -3.54 9.00
N ARG A 95 -24.02 -2.42 8.29
CA ARG A 95 -24.81 -2.39 7.03
C ARG A 95 -24.05 -1.94 5.77
N ARG A 96 -22.71 -1.89 5.79
CA ARG A 96 -21.88 -1.53 4.61
C ARG A 96 -20.69 -2.46 4.36
N ALA A 97 -20.77 -3.74 4.72
CA ALA A 97 -19.70 -4.71 4.48
C ALA A 97 -19.94 -5.67 3.28
N THR A 98 -21.05 -5.54 2.56
CA THR A 98 -21.40 -6.46 1.45
C THR A 98 -21.54 -5.78 0.08
N SER A 99 -20.91 -4.62 -0.14
CA SER A 99 -20.95 -3.93 -1.44
C SER A 99 -19.59 -3.72 -2.12
N TRP A 100 -18.49 -4.19 -1.52
CA TRP A 100 -17.15 -3.96 -2.08
C TRP A 100 -16.71 -5.02 -3.09
N ALA A 101 -17.33 -6.20 -3.12
CA ALA A 101 -16.92 -7.30 -4.01
C ALA A 101 -17.58 -7.30 -5.42
N THR A 102 -18.56 -6.41 -5.70
CA THR A 102 -19.34 -6.48 -6.97
C THR A 102 -19.15 -5.28 -7.90
N ARG A 103 -18.12 -4.45 -7.71
CA ARG A 103 -17.80 -3.32 -8.59
C ARG A 103 -16.51 -3.50 -9.42
N TRP A 104 -15.99 -4.72 -9.48
CA TRP A 104 -14.82 -5.09 -10.29
C TRP A 104 -15.12 -6.29 -11.21
N ALA A 105 -16.37 -6.39 -11.66
CA ALA A 105 -16.81 -7.38 -12.64
C ALA A 105 -17.84 -6.80 -13.64
N ARG A 106 -17.67 -5.52 -14.01
CA ARG A 106 -18.21 -4.91 -15.22
C ARG A 106 -17.20 -3.93 -15.76
#